data_AF-A0A1Q5SNE9-F1
#
_entry.id   AF-A0A1Q5SNE9-F1
#
_cell.length_a   1.000
_cell.length_b   1.000
_cell.length_c   1.000
_cell.angle_alpha   90.00
_cell.angle_beta   90.00
_cell.angle_gamma   90.00
#
_symmetry.space_group_name_H-M   'P 1'
#
loop_
_entity.id
_entity.type
_entity.pdbx_description
1 polymer ?
#
loop_
_entity_poly.entity_id
_entity_poly.type
_entity_poly.pdbx_seq_one_letter_code
_entity_poly.pdbx_strand_id
1 'polypeptide(L)'
;MNYIFALRSSYFHNLNPKSHLQHVQAFSLTGATGMQGSGVIDALAKNPDWKIRGLPRNTNSEKAKALVNRGIEMVAANLDDEKSLIEAFNGVNAVFAVRDFYESFVTGIGPEKAMEIEYGRGVNLARAAAETTTLK
;
A
#
# COMPACT_ATOMS: atom_id res chain seq x y z
N MET A 1 12.95 0.78 12.69
CA MET A 1 11.74 -0.04 12.49
C MET A 1 10.55 0.90 12.66
N ASN A 2 10.18 1.63 11.60
CA ASN A 2 9.22 2.73 11.67
C ASN A 2 8.00 2.38 10.81
N TYR A 3 6.97 1.81 11.44
CA TYR A 3 5.70 1.49 10.81
C TYR A 3 4.69 2.61 11.08
N ILE A 4 4.03 3.11 10.04
CA ILE A 4 2.79 3.87 10.18
C ILE A 4 1.67 2.91 9.82
N PHE A 5 0.94 2.44 10.84
CA PHE A 5 -0.33 1.74 10.68
C PHE A 5 -1.44 2.78 10.82
N ALA A 6 -2.17 3.05 9.75
CA ALA A 6 -3.46 3.73 9.83
C ALA A 6 -4.56 2.66 9.73
N LEU A 7 -4.91 2.05 10.86
CA LEU A 7 -6.09 1.18 10.96
C LEU A 7 -7.13 1.88 11.84
N ARG A 8 -8.27 2.22 11.25
CA ARG A 8 -9.43 2.71 12.01
C ARG A 8 -10.23 1.53 12.56
N SER A 9 -10.23 1.39 13.88
CA SER A 9 -11.14 0.52 14.63
C SER A 9 -12.52 1.17 14.70
N SER A 10 -13.43 0.84 13.79
CA SER A 10 -14.84 1.25 13.90
C SER A 10 -15.84 0.19 13.49
N TYR A 11 -15.40 -1.03 13.14
CA TYR A 11 -16.28 -2.04 12.56
C TYR A 11 -16.44 -3.32 13.40
N PHE A 12 -15.98 -3.34 14.66
CA PHE A 12 -16.13 -4.53 15.53
C PHE A 12 -17.40 -4.57 16.39
N HIS A 13 -18.28 -3.58 16.36
CA HIS A 13 -19.54 -3.63 17.12
C HIS A 13 -20.71 -2.99 16.38
N ASN A 14 -21.43 -3.77 15.58
CA ASN A 14 -22.90 -3.70 15.53
C ASN A 14 -23.49 -4.88 14.74
N LEU A 15 -24.15 -5.80 15.44
CA LEU A 15 -24.97 -6.86 14.85
C LEU A 15 -26.34 -6.27 14.48
N ASN A 16 -26.47 -5.73 13.27
CA ASN A 16 -27.77 -5.47 12.65
C ASN A 16 -27.87 -6.22 11.31
N PRO A 17 -28.61 -7.34 11.24
CA PRO A 17 -28.51 -8.29 10.13
C PRO A 17 -29.25 -7.89 8.83
N LYS A 18 -29.67 -6.63 8.63
CA LYS A 18 -30.60 -6.25 7.54
C LYS A 18 -30.13 -5.16 6.56
N SER A 19 -28.84 -4.93 6.36
CA SER A 19 -28.35 -4.06 5.27
C SER A 19 -27.08 -4.53 4.56
N HIS A 20 -26.86 -5.85 4.46
CA HIS A 20 -25.66 -6.41 3.83
C HIS A 20 -25.74 -6.37 2.29
N LEU A 21 -25.51 -5.19 1.70
CA LEU A 21 -24.62 -5.16 0.55
C LEU A 21 -23.21 -5.11 1.17
N GLN A 22 -22.46 -6.21 1.09
CA GLN A 22 -21.03 -6.18 1.42
C GLN A 22 -20.37 -5.14 0.50
N HIS A 23 -20.10 -3.96 1.03
CA HIS A 23 -19.28 -2.98 0.32
C HIS A 23 -17.85 -3.50 0.35
N VAL A 24 -17.42 -4.06 -0.78
CA VAL A 24 -16.03 -4.48 -0.98
C VAL A 24 -15.14 -3.25 -0.79
N GLN A 25 -14.23 -3.33 0.17
CA GLN A 25 -13.30 -2.27 0.51
C GLN A 25 -12.03 -2.40 -0.33
N ALA A 26 -11.51 -1.28 -0.79
CA ALA A 26 -10.26 -1.25 -1.54
C ALA A 26 -9.07 -1.02 -0.59
N PHE A 27 -8.06 -1.87 -0.70
CA PHE A 27 -6.83 -1.82 0.10
C PHE A 27 -5.62 -1.68 -0.82
N SER A 28 -4.81 -0.66 -0.62
CA SER A 28 -3.56 -0.49 -1.36
C SER A 28 -2.34 -0.81 -0.53
N LEU A 29 -1.29 -1.32 -1.18
CA LEU A 29 0.00 -1.48 -0.52
C LEU A 29 1.20 -1.18 -1.41
N THR A 30 2.18 -0.49 -0.84
CA THR A 30 3.53 -0.40 -1.41
C THR A 30 4.33 -1.64 -1.01
N GLY A 31 5.41 -1.93 -1.73
CA GLY A 31 6.24 -3.10 -1.43
C GLY A 31 5.52 -4.44 -1.63
N ALA A 32 4.45 -4.47 -2.45
CA ALA A 32 3.63 -5.66 -2.73
C ALA A 32 4.45 -6.89 -3.17
N THR A 33 5.53 -6.67 -3.91
CA THR A 33 6.43 -7.73 -4.42
C THR A 33 7.57 -8.10 -3.46
N GLY A 34 7.63 -7.46 -2.29
CA GLY A 34 8.60 -7.72 -1.23
C GLY A 34 8.05 -8.61 -0.13
N MET A 35 8.91 -9.01 0.80
CA MET A 35 8.57 -9.97 1.86
C MET A 35 7.45 -9.49 2.79
N GLN A 36 7.42 -8.20 3.13
CA GLN A 36 6.38 -7.65 4.00
C GLN A 36 5.03 -7.57 3.27
N GLY A 37 5.04 -7.08 2.02
CA GLY A 37 3.83 -6.95 1.22
C GLY A 37 3.20 -8.30 0.87
N SER A 38 4.01 -9.31 0.55
CA SER A 38 3.48 -10.65 0.24
C SER A 38 2.74 -11.28 1.42
N GLY A 39 3.25 -11.13 2.65
CA GLY A 39 2.56 -11.62 3.85
C GLY A 39 1.21 -10.95 4.08
N VAL A 40 1.11 -9.64 3.85
CA VAL A 40 -0.16 -8.90 3.93
C VAL A 40 -1.13 -9.36 2.85
N ILE A 41 -0.66 -9.54 1.61
CA ILE A 41 -1.48 -10.07 0.51
C ILE A 41 -1.99 -11.46 0.85
N ASP A 42 -1.15 -12.36 1.36
CA ASP A 42 -1.55 -13.73 1.70
C ASP A 42 -2.61 -13.78 2.80
N ALA A 43 -2.54 -12.86 3.76
CA ALA A 43 -3.52 -12.74 4.84
C ALA A 43 -4.88 -12.20 4.36
N LEU A 44 -4.88 -11.25 3.41
CA LEU A 44 -6.10 -10.56 2.96
C LEU A 44 -6.74 -11.16 1.71
N ALA A 45 -5.98 -11.84 0.85
CA ALA A 45 -6.46 -12.27 -0.49
C ALA A 45 -7.60 -13.28 -0.45
N LYS A 46 -7.80 -13.99 0.68
CA LYS A 46 -8.91 -14.93 0.86
C LYS A 46 -10.18 -14.26 1.39
N ASN A 47 -10.10 -13.00 1.80
CA ASN A 47 -11.25 -12.28 2.33
C ASN A 47 -11.99 -11.56 1.19
N PRO A 48 -13.24 -11.96 0.87
CA PRO A 48 -14.00 -11.34 -0.22
C PRO A 48 -14.40 -9.88 0.05
N ASP A 49 -14.30 -9.41 1.29
CA ASP A 49 -14.56 -8.02 1.65
C ASP A 49 -13.47 -7.07 1.16
N TRP A 50 -12.32 -7.57 0.67
CA TRP A 50 -11.17 -6.76 0.25
C TRP A 50 -10.82 -6.94 -1.23
N LYS A 51 -10.68 -5.82 -1.94
CA LYS A 51 -9.96 -5.72 -3.21
C LYS A 51 -8.56 -5.17 -2.96
N ILE A 52 -7.55 -5.96 -3.29
CA ILE A 52 -6.15 -5.61 -3.02
C ILE A 52 -5.52 -5.00 -4.27
N ARG A 53 -4.88 -3.85 -4.10
CA ARG A 53 -4.11 -3.13 -5.11
C ARG A 53 -2.64 -3.02 -4.68
N GLY A 54 -1.75 -3.68 -5.41
CA GLY A 54 -0.30 -3.53 -5.23
C GLY A 54 0.25 -2.36 -6.02
N LEU A 55 1.22 -1.66 -5.43
CA LEU A 55 1.83 -0.45 -5.98
C LEU A 55 3.32 -0.66 -6.32
N PRO A 56 3.66 -1.42 -7.37
CA PRO A 56 5.05 -1.54 -7.83
C PRO A 56 5.45 -0.34 -8.69
N ARG A 57 6.76 -0.11 -8.82
CA ARG A 57 7.30 0.81 -9.85
C ARG A 57 7.20 0.23 -11.26
N ASN A 58 7.32 -1.10 -11.38
CA ASN A 58 7.23 -1.82 -12.65
C ASN A 58 6.18 -2.93 -12.56
N THR A 59 5.02 -2.67 -13.15
CA THR A 59 3.89 -3.60 -13.25
C THR A 59 4.18 -4.79 -14.18
N ASN A 60 5.20 -4.70 -15.04
CA ASN A 60 5.60 -5.77 -15.95
C ASN A 60 6.65 -6.73 -15.37
N SER A 61 7.07 -6.54 -14.13
CA SER A 61 7.99 -7.49 -13.47
C SER A 61 7.32 -8.85 -13.27
N GLU A 62 8.10 -9.93 -13.30
CA GLU A 62 7.57 -11.30 -13.11
C GLU A 62 6.83 -11.46 -11.78
N LYS A 63 7.30 -10.80 -10.72
CA LYS A 63 6.62 -10.78 -9.41
C LYS A 63 5.27 -10.06 -9.47
N ALA A 64 5.17 -8.94 -10.19
CA ALA A 64 3.90 -8.22 -10.36
C ALA A 64 2.91 -9.04 -11.19
N LYS A 65 3.36 -9.65 -12.31
CA LYS A 65 2.54 -10.57 -13.11
C LYS A 65 2.03 -11.76 -12.30
N ALA A 66 2.87 -12.35 -11.43
CA ALA A 66 2.46 -13.43 -10.55
C ALA A 66 1.33 -13.00 -9.57
N LEU A 67 1.37 -11.76 -9.07
CA LEU A 67 0.30 -11.21 -8.23
C LEU A 67 -0.98 -10.93 -9.03
N VAL A 68 -0.87 -10.45 -10.28
CA VAL A 68 -2.02 -10.28 -11.18
C VAL A 68 -2.74 -11.62 -11.41
N ASN A 69 -1.98 -12.70 -11.64
CA ASN A 69 -2.55 -14.05 -11.79
C ASN A 69 -3.26 -14.55 -10.52
N ARG A 70 -3.00 -13.93 -9.36
CA ARG A 70 -3.70 -14.20 -8.10
C ARG A 70 -4.91 -13.29 -7.87
N GLY A 71 -5.29 -12.47 -8.86
CA GLY A 71 -6.43 -11.54 -8.78
C GLY A 71 -6.11 -10.21 -8.09
N ILE A 72 -4.82 -9.88 -7.90
CA ILE A 72 -4.41 -8.61 -7.29
C ILE A 72 -4.26 -7.54 -8.39
N GLU A 73 -4.89 -6.39 -8.20
CA GLU A 73 -4.73 -5.25 -9.11
C GLU A 73 -3.32 -4.65 -8.95
N MET A 74 -2.62 -4.36 -10.06
CA MET A 74 -1.32 -3.68 -10.02
C MET A 74 -1.43 -2.30 -10.66
N VAL A 75 -1.14 -1.26 -9.88
CA VAL A 75 -1.10 0.13 -10.35
C VAL A 75 0.32 0.67 -10.16
N ALA A 76 0.89 1.27 -11.20
CA ALA A 76 2.23 1.83 -11.12
C ALA A 76 2.25 3.01 -10.15
N ALA A 77 3.20 3.03 -9.22
CA ALA A 77 3.44 4.18 -8.36
C ALA A 77 4.93 4.28 -7.99
N ASN A 78 5.40 5.50 -7.80
CA ASN A 78 6.76 5.79 -7.37
C ASN A 78 6.75 6.58 -6.06
N LEU A 79 7.49 6.12 -5.06
CA LEU A 79 7.54 6.78 -3.75
C LEU A 79 8.22 8.17 -3.82
N ASP A 80 9.02 8.41 -4.85
CA ASP A 80 9.66 9.69 -5.13
C ASP A 80 8.74 10.67 -5.89
N ASP A 81 7.55 10.23 -6.31
CA ASP A 81 6.54 11.04 -7.01
C ASP A 81 5.21 11.02 -6.26
N GLU A 82 4.98 12.06 -5.44
CA GLU A 82 3.77 12.23 -4.63
C GLU A 82 2.48 12.18 -5.47
N LYS A 83 2.49 12.73 -6.69
CA LYS A 83 1.31 12.73 -7.55
C LYS A 83 0.93 11.32 -7.99
N SER A 84 1.93 10.49 -8.32
CA SER A 84 1.69 9.07 -8.64
C SER A 84 1.05 8.31 -7.47
N LEU A 85 1.39 8.67 -6.22
CA LEU A 85 0.81 8.07 -5.03
C LEU A 85 -0.64 8.51 -4.82
N ILE A 86 -0.95 9.79 -5.02
CA ILE A 86 -2.32 10.32 -4.94
C ILE A 86 -3.22 9.60 -5.94
N GLU A 87 -2.76 9.47 -7.19
CA GLU A 87 -3.49 8.75 -8.23
C GLU A 87 -3.70 7.28 -7.85
N ALA A 88 -2.66 6.62 -7.33
CA ALA A 88 -2.72 5.23 -6.90
C ALA A 88 -3.64 4.99 -5.68
N PHE A 89 -3.77 5.97 -4.78
CA PHE A 89 -4.63 5.90 -3.60
C PHE A 89 -6.09 6.25 -3.89
N ASN A 90 -6.41 6.74 -5.08
CA ASN A 90 -7.78 7.11 -5.41
C ASN A 90 -8.74 5.92 -5.23
N GLY A 91 -9.79 6.14 -4.43
CA GLY A 91 -10.86 5.18 -4.16
C GLY A 91 -10.53 4.11 -3.12
N VAL A 92 -9.36 4.18 -2.47
CA VAL A 92 -8.93 3.16 -1.50
C VAL A 92 -9.37 3.55 -0.08
N ASN A 93 -9.72 2.56 0.73
CA ASN A 93 -10.21 2.73 2.10
C ASN A 93 -9.11 2.50 3.14
N ALA A 94 -8.04 1.80 2.76
CA ALA A 94 -6.88 1.60 3.60
C ALA A 94 -5.60 1.48 2.77
N VAL A 95 -4.47 1.88 3.37
CA VAL A 95 -3.14 1.78 2.78
C VAL A 95 -2.18 1.11 3.76
N PHE A 96 -1.40 0.15 3.27
CA PHE A 96 -0.21 -0.36 3.94
C PHE A 96 1.06 0.13 3.24
N ALA A 97 1.78 1.02 3.91
CA ALA A 97 2.92 1.72 3.34
C ALA A 97 4.24 1.19 3.92
N VAL A 98 5.02 0.51 3.09
CA VAL A 98 6.38 0.05 3.38
C VAL A 98 7.38 0.86 2.56
N ARG A 99 8.51 1.16 3.20
CA ARG A 99 9.68 1.78 2.59
C ARG A 99 10.88 0.86 2.72
N ASP A 100 11.84 1.03 1.84
CA ASP A 100 13.06 0.23 1.79
C ASP A 100 14.28 1.13 1.91
N PHE A 101 14.81 1.25 3.13
CA PHE A 101 16.09 1.93 3.40
C PHE A 101 17.24 1.31 2.61
N TYR A 102 17.28 -0.02 2.56
CA TYR A 102 18.41 -0.77 2.00
C TYR A 102 18.53 -0.53 0.50
N GLU A 103 17.42 -0.35 -0.21
CA GLU A 103 17.42 0.01 -1.63
C GLU A 103 18.37 1.17 -1.94
N SER A 104 18.31 2.25 -1.15
CA SER A 104 19.17 3.41 -1.37
C SER A 104 20.55 3.18 -0.77
N PHE A 105 20.64 2.57 0.41
CA PHE A 105 21.91 2.35 1.11
C PHE A 105 22.91 1.51 0.30
N VAL A 106 22.46 0.43 -0.36
CA VAL A 106 23.35 -0.47 -1.12
C VAL A 106 23.94 0.15 -2.39
N THR A 107 23.47 1.34 -2.79
CA THR A 107 24.04 2.09 -3.92
C THR A 107 25.35 2.81 -3.58
N GLY A 108 25.76 2.82 -2.30
CA GLY A 108 27.01 3.42 -1.85
C GLY A 108 26.92 4.90 -1.47
N ILE A 109 25.72 5.49 -1.47
CA ILE A 109 25.48 6.91 -1.11
C ILE A 109 25.66 7.24 0.39
N GLY A 110 25.91 6.22 1.22
CA GLY A 110 26.05 6.35 2.67
C GLY A 110 24.72 6.34 3.44
N PRO A 111 24.76 6.06 4.75
CA PRO A 111 23.55 5.86 5.57
C PRO A 111 22.74 7.14 5.76
N GLU A 112 23.39 8.30 5.85
CA GLU A 112 22.72 9.59 6.03
C GLU A 112 21.84 9.93 4.82
N LYS A 113 22.38 9.85 3.60
CA LYS A 113 21.62 10.13 2.38
C LYS A 113 20.52 9.09 2.14
N ALA A 114 20.79 7.82 2.43
CA ALA A 114 19.77 6.77 2.36
C ALA A 114 18.61 7.03 3.33
N MET A 115 18.90 7.53 4.54
CA MET A 115 17.88 7.90 5.52
C MET A 115 17.07 9.11 5.08
N GLU A 116 17.69 10.13 4.49
CA GLU A 116 17.02 11.30 3.94
C GLU A 116 16.03 10.90 2.82
N ILE A 117 16.44 10.02 1.90
CA ILE A 117 15.59 9.50 0.84
C ILE A 117 14.41 8.71 1.43
N GLU A 118 14.68 7.80 2.36
CA GLU A 118 13.62 7.01 3.00
C GLU A 118 12.63 7.91 3.76
N TYR A 119 13.12 8.95 4.44
CA TYR A 119 12.29 9.93 5.12
C TYR A 119 11.40 10.69 4.13
N GLY A 120 11.97 11.23 3.04
CA GLY A 120 11.23 11.96 2.01
C GLY A 120 10.10 11.11 1.40
N ARG A 121 10.39 9.85 1.07
CA ARG A 121 9.39 8.88 0.60
C ARG A 121 8.26 8.66 1.61
N GLY A 122 8.58 8.66 2.90
CA GLY A 122 7.60 8.55 3.98
C GLY A 122 6.68 9.77 4.07
N VAL A 123 7.24 10.96 3.88
CA VAL A 123 6.47 12.21 3.82
C VAL A 123 5.52 12.21 2.62
N ASN A 124 6.00 11.82 1.44
CA ASN A 124 5.16 11.75 0.23
C ASN A 124 3.98 10.79 0.43
N LEU A 125 4.22 9.61 1.03
CA LEU A 125 3.16 8.65 1.36
C LEU A 125 2.11 9.24 2.31
N ALA A 126 2.55 9.93 3.36
CA ALA A 126 1.65 10.54 4.33
C ALA A 126 0.82 11.67 3.71
N ARG A 127 1.44 12.52 2.87
CA ARG A 127 0.75 13.60 2.15
C ARG A 127 -0.26 13.06 1.16
N ALA A 128 0.13 12.09 0.33
CA ALA A 128 -0.77 11.47 -0.62
C ALA A 128 -1.98 10.82 0.07
N ALA A 129 -1.76 10.19 1.23
CA ALA A 129 -2.85 9.64 2.02
C ALA A 129 -3.78 10.73 2.57
N ALA A 130 -3.23 11.84 3.07
CA ALA A 130 -4.02 12.96 3.60
C ALA A 130 -4.87 13.68 2.52
N GLU A 131 -4.38 13.73 1.28
CA GLU A 131 -5.11 14.27 0.13
C GLU A 131 -6.20 13.32 -0.39
N THR A 132 -6.14 12.04 -0.01
CA THR A 132 -7.08 11.03 -0.47
C THR A 132 -8.35 11.05 0.38
N THR A 133 -9.43 11.62 -0.17
CA THR A 133 -10.70 11.79 0.55
C THR A 133 -11.36 10.50 1.08
N THR A 134 -11.03 9.34 0.52
CA THR A 134 -11.54 8.02 0.96
C THR A 134 -10.73 7.42 2.11
N LEU A 135 -9.56 7.99 2.42
CA LEU A 135 -8.71 7.67 3.57
C LEU A 135 -8.99 8.69 4.68
N LYS A 136 -10.00 8.43 5.51
CA LYS A 136 -10.40 9.29 6.64
C LYS A 136 -10.49 8.51 7.95
#